data_AF-A0A402CSA1-F1
#
_entry.id   AF-A0A402CSA1-F1
#
_cell.length_a   1.000
_cell.length_b   1.000
_cell.length_c   1.000
_cell.angle_alpha   90.00
_cell.angle_beta   90.00
_cell.angle_gamma   90.00
#
_symmetry.space_group_name_H-M   'P 1'
#
loop_
_entity.id
_entity.type
_entity.pdbx_description
1 polymer ?
#
loop_
_entity_poly.entity_id
_entity_poly.type
_entity_poly.pdbx_seq_one_letter_code
_entity_poly.pdbx_strand_id
1 'polypeptide(L)'
;MAANTEDAIEEFMGDNPRASEWRALRLSLTDRLKSLLRQHEQETDLGTLANLERQIHTLREQINALGTEEIVSQFVEDSVRVTIARPDLGGEEFED
;
A
#
# COMPACT_ATOMS: atom_id res chain seq x y z
N MET A 1 -20.66 9.07 12.55
CA MET A 1 -19.26 9.54 12.64
C MET A 1 -18.35 8.88 11.62
N ALA A 2 -18.36 7.54 11.44
CA ALA A 2 -17.48 6.84 10.48
C ALA A 2 -17.61 7.29 9.01
N ALA A 3 -18.82 7.61 8.53
CA ALA A 3 -19.02 8.13 7.17
C ALA A 3 -18.20 9.41 6.90
N ASN A 4 -18.10 10.30 7.90
CA ASN A 4 -17.37 11.55 7.77
C ASN A 4 -15.85 11.37 7.75
N THR A 5 -15.35 10.22 8.25
CA THR A 5 -13.91 9.95 8.31
C THR A 5 -13.41 9.37 7.00
N GLU A 6 -14.10 8.39 6.40
CA GLU A 6 -13.66 7.82 5.13
C GLU A 6 -13.77 8.82 3.97
N ASP A 7 -14.84 9.62 3.93
CA ASP A 7 -15.01 10.71 2.95
C ASP A 7 -13.87 11.73 3.07
N ALA A 8 -13.48 12.11 4.28
CA ALA A 8 -12.38 13.05 4.50
C ALA A 8 -11.01 12.48 4.13
N ILE A 9 -10.80 11.17 4.30
CA ILE A 9 -9.57 10.53 3.81
C ILE A 9 -9.59 10.47 2.28
N GLU A 10 -10.72 10.16 1.65
CA GLU A 10 -10.85 10.16 0.20
C GLU A 10 -10.58 11.56 -0.40
N GLU A 11 -11.16 12.60 0.19
CA GLU A 11 -10.88 14.00 -0.18
C GLU A 11 -9.41 14.36 0.00
N PHE A 12 -8.81 13.98 1.13
CA PHE A 12 -7.40 14.28 1.42
C PHE A 12 -6.44 13.57 0.47
N MET A 13 -6.72 12.30 0.16
CA MET A 13 -5.88 11.49 -0.72
C MET A 13 -5.95 11.96 -2.18
N GLY A 14 -7.11 12.48 -2.62
CA GLY A 14 -7.30 12.97 -3.98
C GLY A 14 -6.99 11.89 -5.01
N ASP A 15 -6.07 12.16 -5.92
CA ASP A 15 -5.64 11.21 -6.96
C ASP A 15 -4.64 10.15 -6.45
N ASN A 16 -4.21 10.22 -5.19
CA ASN A 16 -3.24 9.27 -4.64
C ASN A 16 -3.95 7.96 -4.23
N PRO A 17 -3.43 6.79 -4.61
CA PRO A 17 -4.03 5.53 -4.23
C PRO A 17 -4.04 5.30 -2.72
N ARG A 18 -5.13 4.71 -2.24
CA ARG A 18 -5.29 4.27 -0.86
C ARG A 18 -4.30 3.17 -0.53
N ALA A 19 -3.99 3.02 0.76
CA ALA A 19 -3.14 1.94 1.25
C ALA A 19 -3.70 0.56 0.84
N SER A 20 -5.02 0.41 0.83
CA SER A 20 -5.71 -0.80 0.37
C SER A 20 -5.48 -1.11 -1.12
N GLU A 21 -5.40 -0.09 -1.96
CA GLU A 21 -5.15 -0.23 -3.40
C GLU A 21 -3.70 -0.64 -3.67
N TRP A 22 -2.74 0.00 -2.98
CA TRP A 22 -1.33 -0.41 -3.03
C TRP A 22 -1.15 -1.85 -2.55
N ARG A 23 -1.84 -2.24 -1.48
CA ARG A 23 -1.86 -3.62 -0.98
C ARG A 23 -2.39 -4.58 -2.03
N ALA A 24 -3.50 -4.26 -2.70
CA ALA A 24 -4.09 -5.11 -3.72
C ALA A 24 -3.12 -5.34 -4.89
N LEU A 25 -2.47 -4.27 -5.37
CA LEU A 25 -1.46 -4.38 -6.42
C LEU A 25 -0.25 -5.21 -5.98
N ARG A 26 0.25 -4.98 -4.75
CA ARG A 26 1.36 -5.75 -4.17
C ARG A 26 1.04 -7.24 -4.06
N LEU A 27 -0.18 -7.59 -3.64
CA LEU A 27 -0.63 -8.98 -3.54
C LEU A 27 -0.71 -9.64 -4.93
N SER A 28 -1.23 -8.93 -5.93
CA SER A 28 -1.26 -9.41 -7.32
C SER A 28 0.15 -9.72 -7.86
N LEU A 29 1.11 -8.81 -7.64
CA LEU A 29 2.50 -9.06 -8.02
C LEU A 29 3.14 -10.20 -7.21
N THR A 30 2.78 -10.34 -5.94
CA THR A 30 3.25 -11.44 -5.08
C THR A 30 2.76 -12.79 -5.60
N ASP A 31 1.52 -12.88 -6.07
CA ASP A 31 1.00 -14.12 -6.66
C ASP A 31 1.65 -14.41 -8.01
N ARG A 32 1.93 -13.39 -8.82
CA ARG A 32 2.73 -13.54 -10.03
C ARG A 32 4.15 -14.06 -9.72
N LEU A 33 4.79 -13.51 -8.69
CA LEU A 33 6.11 -13.96 -8.22
C LEU A 33 6.08 -15.44 -7.81
N LYS A 34 5.07 -15.88 -7.05
CA LYS A 34 4.91 -17.30 -6.69
C LYS A 34 4.80 -18.18 -7.93
N SER A 35 4.05 -17.75 -8.95
CA SER A 35 3.94 -18.48 -10.21
C SER A 35 5.28 -18.62 -10.93
N LEU A 36 6.08 -17.55 -10.99
CA LEU A 36 7.39 -17.58 -11.64
C LEU A 36 8.40 -18.43 -10.87
N LEU A 37 8.36 -18.41 -9.54
CA LEU A 37 9.21 -19.28 -8.72
C LEU A 37 8.91 -20.76 -8.99
N ARG A 38 7.62 -21.14 -9.04
CA ARG A 38 7.23 -22.52 -9.42
C ARG A 38 7.68 -22.89 -10.83
N GLN A 39 7.64 -21.94 -11.76
CA GLN A 39 8.12 -22.18 -13.12
C GLN A 39 9.64 -22.37 -13.15
N HIS A 40 10.38 -21.54 -12.40
CA HIS A 40 11.84 -21.66 -12.28
C HIS A 40 12.27 -23.00 -11.68
N GLU A 41 11.55 -23.52 -10.69
CA GLU A 41 11.80 -24.84 -10.10
C GLU A 41 11.64 -26.02 -11.08
N GLN A 42 10.84 -25.85 -12.13
CA GLN A 42 10.53 -26.88 -13.11
C GLN A 42 11.33 -26.73 -14.41
N GLU A 43 12.00 -25.60 -14.60
CA GLU A 43 12.69 -25.26 -15.82
C GLU A 43 14.10 -25.87 -15.85
N THR A 44 14.51 -26.33 -17.03
CA THR A 44 15.83 -26.95 -17.25
C THR A 44 16.64 -26.23 -18.32
N ASP A 45 15.99 -25.42 -19.16
CA ASP A 45 16.67 -24.59 -20.14
C ASP A 45 17.36 -23.38 -19.47
N LEU A 46 18.69 -23.29 -19.64
CA LEU A 46 19.51 -22.24 -19.02
C LEU A 46 19.15 -20.83 -19.50
N GLY A 47 18.73 -20.68 -20.77
CA GLY A 47 18.32 -19.38 -21.31
C GLY A 47 17.02 -18.89 -20.67
N THR A 48 16.07 -19.80 -20.49
CA THR A 48 14.78 -19.55 -19.86
C THR A 48 14.95 -19.31 -18.36
N LEU A 49 15.80 -20.07 -17.67
CA LEU A 49 16.15 -19.84 -16.27
C LEU A 49 16.70 -18.42 -16.04
N ALA A 50 17.69 -17.99 -16.84
CA ALA A 50 18.25 -16.65 -16.73
C ALA A 50 17.21 -15.54 -17.00
N ASN A 51 16.23 -15.81 -17.86
CA ASN A 51 15.11 -14.89 -18.08
C ASN A 51 14.18 -14.83 -16.86
N LEU A 52 13.77 -15.98 -16.33
CA LEU A 52 12.92 -16.10 -15.14
C LEU A 52 13.57 -15.41 -13.93
N GLU A 53 14.87 -15.59 -13.72
CA GLU A 53 15.60 -14.95 -12.63
C GLU A 53 15.55 -13.42 -12.71
N ARG A 54 15.72 -12.85 -13.90
CA ARG A 54 15.57 -11.41 -14.11
C ARG A 54 14.16 -10.93 -13.80
N GLN A 55 13.14 -11.63 -14.27
CA GLN A 55 11.74 -11.29 -13.97
C GLN A 55 11.43 -11.39 -12.47
N ILE A 56 11.91 -12.44 -11.81
CA ILE A 56 11.78 -12.65 -10.36
C ILE A 56 12.45 -11.51 -9.59
N HIS A 57 13.66 -11.12 -9.99
CA HIS A 57 14.39 -10.03 -9.36
C HIS A 57 13.63 -8.71 -9.49
N THR A 58 13.22 -8.33 -10.70
CA THR A 58 12.43 -7.11 -10.93
C THR A 58 11.12 -7.10 -10.14
N LEU A 59 10.39 -8.21 -10.11
CA LEU A 59 9.15 -8.28 -9.33
C LEU A 59 9.38 -8.12 -7.82
N ARG A 60 10.48 -8.67 -7.29
CA ARG A 60 10.82 -8.49 -5.87
C ARG A 60 11.07 -7.02 -5.54
N GLU A 61 11.76 -6.30 -6.41
CA GLU A 61 11.99 -4.85 -6.25
C GLU A 61 10.68 -4.07 -6.29
N GLN A 62 9.82 -4.37 -7.26
CA GLN A 62 8.50 -3.74 -7.38
C GLN A 62 7.61 -4.02 -6.17
N ILE A 63 7.56 -5.25 -5.69
CA ILE A 63 6.80 -5.63 -4.48
C ILE A 63 7.30 -4.85 -3.27
N ASN A 64 8.61 -4.68 -3.12
CA ASN A 64 9.19 -3.92 -2.02
C ASN A 64 8.84 -2.42 -2.11
N ALA A 65 8.93 -1.83 -3.31
CA ALA A 65 8.54 -0.45 -3.55
C ALA A 65 7.05 -0.24 -3.18
N LEU A 66 6.15 -1.10 -3.67
CA LEU A 66 4.73 -1.05 -3.33
C LEU A 66 4.46 -1.25 -1.84
N GLY A 67 5.28 -2.04 -1.14
CA GLY A 67 5.19 -2.18 0.31
C GLY A 67 5.52 -0.89 1.05
N THR A 68 6.51 -0.13 0.55
CA THR A 68 6.83 1.20 1.06
C THR A 68 5.67 2.16 0.82
N GLU A 69 5.12 2.22 -0.40
CA GLU A 69 3.99 3.09 -0.73
C GLU A 69 2.74 2.75 0.09
N GLU A 70 2.44 1.46 0.29
CA GLU A 70 1.34 1.03 1.17
C GLU A 70 1.51 1.58 2.59
N ILE A 71 2.71 1.52 3.16
CA ILE A 71 3.00 2.00 4.52
C ILE A 71 2.86 3.53 4.59
N VAL A 72 3.38 4.24 3.58
CA VAL A 72 3.28 5.70 3.51
C VAL A 72 1.82 6.14 3.41
N SER A 73 1.05 5.56 2.48
CA SER A 73 -0.39 5.85 2.39
C SER A 73 -1.10 5.51 3.70
N GLN A 74 -0.82 4.36 4.32
CA GLN A 74 -1.46 3.99 5.59
C GLN A 74 -1.18 5.02 6.70
N PHE A 75 0.06 5.46 6.81
CA PHE A 75 0.45 6.50 7.77
C PHE A 75 -0.28 7.82 7.54
N VAL A 76 -0.43 8.23 6.28
CA VAL A 76 -1.17 9.44 5.90
C VAL A 76 -2.65 9.31 6.26
N GLU A 77 -3.28 8.19 5.88
CA GLU A 77 -4.68 7.92 6.22
C GLU A 77 -4.91 7.92 7.74
N ASP A 78 -4.01 7.30 8.51
CA ASP A 78 -4.11 7.26 9.97
C ASP A 78 -3.93 8.64 10.61
N SER A 79 -3.09 9.49 10.02
CA SER A 79 -2.91 10.88 10.47
C SER A 79 -4.19 11.71 10.28
N VAL A 80 -4.89 11.52 9.15
CA VAL A 80 -6.21 12.13 8.90
C VAL A 80 -7.23 11.63 9.92
N ARG A 81 -7.29 10.31 10.16
CA ARG A 81 -8.18 9.70 11.16
C ARG A 81 -7.96 10.31 12.55
N VAL A 82 -6.71 10.44 12.99
CA VAL A 82 -6.35 11.03 14.29
C VAL A 82 -6.74 12.51 14.36
N THR A 83 -6.54 13.26 13.28
CA THR A 83 -6.88 14.69 13.23
C THR A 83 -8.38 14.91 13.38
N ILE A 84 -9.20 14.09 12.72
CA ILE A 84 -10.67 14.16 12.80
C ILE A 84 -11.18 13.64 14.15
N ALA A 85 -10.52 12.62 14.71
CA ALA A 85 -10.92 12.01 15.98
C ALA A 85 -10.54 12.84 17.20
N ARG A 86 -9.73 13.91 17.06
CA ARG A 86 -9.51 14.87 18.15
C ARG A 86 -10.76 15.73 18.32
N PRO A 87 -11.53 15.58 19.41
CA PRO A 87 -12.48 16.61 19.78
C PRO A 87 -11.68 17.87 20.09
N ASP A 88 -12.17 19.01 19.63
CA ASP A 88 -11.63 20.31 19.94
C ASP A 88 -11.48 20.45 21.47
N LEU A 89 -10.25 20.42 21.99
CA LEU A 89 -9.94 20.73 23.39
C LEU A 89 -9.76 22.25 23.55
N GLY A 90 -10.58 23.05 22.87
CA GLY A 90 -10.41 24.49 22.69
C GLY A 90 -11.73 25.24 22.70
N GLY A 91 -12.50 25.13 23.79
CA GLY A 91 -13.76 25.86 23.94
C GLY A 91 -14.32 25.86 25.36
N GLU A 92 -13.48 25.98 26.39
CA GLU A 92 -13.95 26.51 27.67
C GLU A 92 -13.74 28.03 27.61
N GLU A 93 -14.83 28.75 27.31
CA GLU A 93 -14.92 30.18 27.58
C GLU A 93 -14.68 30.37 29.09
N PHE A 94 -13.54 30.95 29.44
CA PHE A 94 -13.33 31.51 30.76
C PHE A 94 -14.21 32.78 30.84
N GLU A 95 -15.42 32.64 31.39
CA GLU A 95 -16.19 33.80 31.88
C GLU A 95 -15.57 34.29 33.19
N ASP A 96 -15.15 35.56 33.20
CA ASP A 96 -14.64 36.33 34.35
C ASP A 96 -15.70 36.57 35.44
#